data_AF-A0A4P6Q5P7-F1
#
_entry.id   AF-A0A4P6Q5P7-F1
#
_cell.length_a   1.000
_cell.length_b   1.000
_cell.length_c   1.000
_cell.angle_alpha   90.00
_cell.angle_beta   90.00
_cell.angle_gamma   90.00
#
_symmetry.space_group_name_H-M   'P 1'
#
loop_
_entity.id
_entity.type
_entity.pdbx_description
1 polymer ?
#
loop_
_entity_poly.entity_id
_entity_poly.type
_entity_poly.pdbx_seq_one_letter_code
_entity_poly.pdbx_strand_id
1 'polypeptide(L)'
;MKLTTRLDGPLGWPEREHARLRREIDFLCDAPLGRMIVGRRLREPAAAQTDAERLAGQIDIAARSIAKAQREGELDDSFSPRLAAAATLGAFRELMAEALSGDADPPRAELLQAMWRIGSSLLLHSPASDSSSSR
;
A
#
# COMPACT_ATOMS: atom_id res chain seq x y z
N MET A 1 2.94 -10.03 19.61
CA MET A 1 4.20 -9.99 18.82
C MET A 1 4.32 -8.60 18.21
N LYS A 2 5.24 -7.76 18.68
CA LYS A 2 5.39 -6.36 18.23
C LYS A 2 6.23 -6.32 16.94
N LEU A 3 5.59 -6.26 15.78
CA LEU A 3 6.24 -6.10 14.47
C LEU A 3 6.18 -4.65 13.99
N THR A 4 6.76 -3.73 14.76
CA THR A 4 7.01 -2.34 14.32
C THR A 4 8.50 -2.15 14.14
N THR A 5 9.09 -2.82 13.15
CA THR A 5 10.44 -2.48 12.69
C THR A 5 10.31 -1.22 11.83
N ARG A 6 10.58 -0.06 12.43
CA ARG A 6 10.67 1.23 11.75
C ARG A 6 11.66 1.11 10.59
N LEU A 7 11.21 1.48 9.39
CA LEU A 7 12.07 1.59 8.20
C LEU A 7 12.81 2.93 8.18
N ASP A 8 13.33 3.40 9.31
CA ASP A 8 14.08 4.66 9.40
C ASP A 8 15.57 4.36 9.09
N GLY A 9 15.87 3.88 7.89
CA GLY A 9 17.23 3.63 7.39
C GLY A 9 17.66 4.63 6.30
N PRO A 10 18.92 4.60 5.84
CA PRO A 10 19.48 5.54 4.83
C PRO A 10 18.92 5.35 3.41
N LEU A 11 17.90 4.51 3.25
CA LEU A 11 17.25 4.22 1.98
C LEU A 11 16.27 5.36 1.65
N GLY A 12 16.16 5.72 0.37
CA GLY A 12 15.14 6.65 -0.10
C GLY A 12 13.72 6.10 0.09
N TRP A 13 12.74 6.98 0.01
CA TRP A 13 11.34 6.62 0.14
C TRP A 13 10.93 5.45 -0.76
N PRO A 14 11.32 5.40 -2.06
CA PRO A 14 10.98 4.28 -2.94
C PRO A 14 11.47 2.93 -2.43
N GLU A 15 12.71 2.83 -1.97
CA GLU A 15 13.27 1.57 -1.47
C GLU A 15 12.62 1.14 -0.15
N ARG A 16 12.34 2.10 0.75
CA ARG A 16 11.60 1.84 1.99
C ARG A 16 10.20 1.31 1.67
N GLU A 17 9.51 1.94 0.73
CA GLU A 17 8.16 1.58 0.31
C GLU A 17 8.11 0.17 -0.29
N HIS A 18 9.00 -0.12 -1.23
CA HIS A 18 9.09 -1.44 -1.85
C HIS A 18 9.38 -2.54 -0.81
N ALA A 19 10.30 -2.27 0.12
CA ALA A 19 10.60 -3.20 1.20
C ALA A 19 9.42 -3.37 2.18
N ARG A 20 8.61 -2.33 2.41
CA ARG A 20 7.39 -2.42 3.23
C ARG A 20 6.35 -3.32 2.55
N LEU A 21 6.07 -3.08 1.27
CA LEU A 21 5.10 -3.87 0.49
C LEU A 21 5.46 -5.35 0.47
N ARG A 22 6.73 -5.68 0.24
CA ARG A 22 7.20 -7.08 0.29
C ARG A 22 6.88 -7.75 1.62
N ARG A 23 7.21 -7.09 2.74
CA ARG A 23 6.96 -7.64 4.09
C ARG A 23 5.47 -7.85 4.36
N GLU A 24 4.63 -6.92 3.91
CA GLU A 24 3.18 -7.04 4.09
C GLU A 24 2.61 -8.22 3.27
N ILE A 25 3.09 -8.40 2.03
CA ILE A 25 2.71 -9.55 1.18
C ILE A 25 3.15 -10.86 1.82
N ASP A 26 4.42 -10.95 2.24
CA ASP A 26 4.95 -12.16 2.88
C ASP A 26 4.12 -12.52 4.13
N PHE A 27 3.87 -11.53 5.00
CA PHE A 27 3.06 -11.72 6.20
C PHE A 27 1.65 -12.23 5.90
N LEU A 28 0.96 -11.63 4.92
CA LEU A 28 -0.42 -12.02 4.59
C LEU A 28 -0.50 -13.39 3.92
N CYS A 29 0.50 -13.76 3.12
CA CYS A 29 0.58 -15.08 2.48
C CYS A 29 0.96 -16.18 3.48
N ASP A 30 1.83 -15.89 4.45
CA ASP A 30 2.30 -16.86 5.46
C ASP A 30 1.28 -17.07 6.59
N ALA A 31 0.41 -16.10 6.86
CA ALA A 31 -0.56 -16.18 7.94
C ALA A 31 -1.79 -17.02 7.54
N PRO A 32 -2.07 -18.17 8.20
CA PRO A 32 -3.27 -18.98 7.91
C PRO A 32 -4.59 -18.20 8.07
N LEU A 33 -4.61 -17.24 9.00
CA LEU A 33 -5.72 -16.30 9.21
C LEU A 33 -5.82 -15.22 8.13
N GLY A 34 -4.73 -14.89 7.43
CA GLY A 34 -4.71 -13.91 6.34
C GLY A 34 -5.62 -14.33 5.19
N ARG A 35 -5.55 -15.61 4.79
CA ARG A 35 -6.48 -16.20 3.80
C ARG A 35 -7.94 -16.12 4.23
N MET A 36 -8.23 -16.38 5.51
CA MET A 36 -9.60 -16.36 6.03
C MET A 36 -10.18 -14.94 6.13
N ILE A 37 -9.40 -13.96 6.58
CA ILE A 37 -9.88 -12.60 6.84
C ILE A 37 -9.96 -11.79 5.54
N VAL A 38 -8.98 -11.96 4.64
CA VAL A 38 -8.86 -11.16 3.42
C VAL A 38 -9.59 -11.83 2.24
N GLY A 39 -9.47 -13.16 2.08
CA GLY A 39 -10.08 -13.90 0.97
C GLY A 39 -11.59 -14.14 1.13
N ARG A 40 -12.09 -14.22 2.37
CA ARG A 40 -13.54 -14.32 2.65
C ARG A 40 -14.02 -13.03 3.29
N ARG A 41 -14.31 -12.02 2.45
CA ARG A 41 -14.94 -10.74 2.84
C ARG A 41 -15.83 -10.93 4.07
N LEU A 42 -15.45 -10.31 5.19
CA LEU A 42 -16.11 -10.48 6.49
C LEU A 42 -17.61 -10.24 6.31
N ARG A 43 -18.42 -11.30 6.49
CA ARG A 43 -19.87 -11.23 6.35
C ARG A 43 -20.57 -10.76 7.63
N GLU A 44 -19.83 -10.72 8.74
CA GLU A 44 -20.35 -10.29 10.02
C GLU A 44 -20.15 -8.78 10.22
N PRO A 45 -21.22 -7.99 10.45
CA PRO A 45 -21.12 -6.53 10.56
C PRO A 45 -20.12 -6.04 11.60
N ALA A 46 -20.03 -6.67 12.77
CA ALA A 46 -19.06 -6.27 13.79
C ALA A 46 -17.61 -6.44 13.29
N ALA A 47 -17.33 -7.51 12.56
CA ALA A 47 -16.01 -7.76 11.99
C ALA A 47 -15.70 -6.80 10.83
N ALA A 48 -16.69 -6.49 9.99
CA ALA A 48 -16.55 -5.51 8.91
C ALA A 48 -16.24 -4.10 9.45
N GLN A 49 -16.89 -3.69 10.54
CA GLN A 49 -16.63 -2.42 11.21
C GLN A 49 -15.20 -2.37 11.78
N THR A 50 -14.74 -3.43 12.43
CA THR A 50 -13.36 -3.52 12.93
C THR A 50 -12.32 -3.44 11.80
N ASP A 51 -12.55 -4.09 10.65
CA ASP A 51 -11.64 -3.96 9.51
C ASP A 51 -11.64 -2.54 8.91
N ALA A 52 -12.80 -1.88 8.85
CA ALA A 52 -12.89 -0.49 8.40
C ALA A 52 -12.13 0.48 9.31
N GLU A 53 -12.24 0.33 10.63
CA GLU A 53 -11.48 1.12 11.62
C GLU A 53 -9.97 0.86 11.50
N ARG A 54 -9.58 -0.41 11.32
CA ARG A 54 -8.18 -0.79 11.09
C ARG A 54 -7.64 -0.14 9.82
N LEU A 55 -8.39 -0.19 8.72
CA LEU A 55 -8.02 0.44 7.45
C LEU A 55 -7.88 1.96 7.60
N ALA A 56 -8.80 2.61 8.30
CA ALA A 56 -8.70 4.04 8.58
C ALA A 56 -7.41 4.40 9.33
N GLY A 57 -7.04 3.61 10.34
CA GLY A 57 -5.76 3.77 11.04
C GLY A 57 -4.53 3.54 10.16
N GLN A 58 -4.59 2.58 9.23
CA GLN A 58 -3.51 2.35 8.25
C GLN A 58 -3.39 3.52 7.27
N ILE A 59 -4.51 4.08 6.81
CA ILE A 59 -4.53 5.28 5.94
C ILE A 59 -3.88 6.47 6.66
N ASP A 60 -4.19 6.68 7.94
CA ASP A 60 -3.56 7.74 8.74
C ASP A 60 -2.04 7.59 8.81
N ILE A 61 -1.54 6.37 9.05
CA ILE A 61 -0.10 6.09 9.11
C ILE A 61 0.56 6.33 7.75
N ALA A 62 -0.02 5.78 6.68
CA ALA A 62 0.52 5.92 5.33
C ALA A 62 0.51 7.39 4.87
N ALA A 63 -0.56 8.14 5.15
CA ALA A 63 -0.65 9.56 4.81
C ALA A 63 0.43 10.38 5.51
N ARG A 64 0.74 10.10 6.78
CA ARG A 64 1.85 10.76 7.50
C ARG A 64 3.21 10.43 6.89
N SER A 65 3.42 9.19 6.43
CA SER A 65 4.64 8.77 5.75
C SER A 65 4.83 9.50 4.42
N ILE A 66 3.79 9.55 3.59
CA ILE A 66 3.79 10.27 2.31
C ILE A 66 4.02 11.76 2.53
N ALA A 67 3.31 12.38 3.47
CA ALA A 67 3.50 13.79 3.79
C ALA A 67 4.92 14.11 4.30
N LYS A 68 5.55 13.18 5.02
CA LYS A 68 6.95 13.32 5.43
C LYS A 68 7.88 13.32 4.22
N ALA A 69 7.71 12.36 3.31
CA ALA A 69 8.52 12.24 2.11
C ALA A 69 8.36 13.45 1.17
N GLN A 70 7.15 14.02 1.06
CA GLN A 70 6.94 15.28 0.35
C GLN A 70 7.73 16.44 0.97
N ARG A 71 7.69 16.60 2.30
CA ARG A 71 8.47 17.64 3.00
C ARG A 71 9.99 17.44 2.85
N GLU A 72 10.44 16.21 2.69
CA GLU A 72 11.85 15.84 2.49
C GLU A 72 12.26 15.92 1.01
N GLY A 73 11.34 16.26 0.10
CA GLY A 73 11.59 16.35 -1.34
C GLY A 73 11.76 14.99 -2.03
N GLU A 74 11.42 13.89 -1.35
CA GLU A 74 11.47 12.53 -1.91
C GLU A 74 10.24 12.21 -2.76
N LEU A 75 9.13 12.95 -2.58
CA LEU A 75 7.89 12.86 -3.35
C LEU A 75 7.42 14.25 -3.77
N ASP A 76 6.71 14.31 -4.90
CA ASP A 76 6.03 15.52 -5.38
C ASP A 76 4.86 15.91 -4.46
N ASP A 77 4.62 17.20 -4.27
CA ASP A 77 3.60 17.74 -3.34
C ASP A 77 2.26 18.12 -4.01
N SER A 78 2.09 17.83 -5.31
CA SER A 78 0.88 18.17 -6.08
C SER A 78 -0.35 17.31 -5.74
N PHE A 79 -0.17 16.21 -5.01
CA PHE A 79 -1.25 15.30 -4.63
C PHE A 79 -1.46 15.21 -3.12
N SER A 80 -2.72 14.93 -2.73
CA SER A 80 -3.09 14.75 -1.33
C SER A 80 -2.48 13.46 -0.75
N PRO A 81 -1.68 13.54 0.33
CA PRO A 81 -1.14 12.35 0.99
C PRO A 81 -2.22 11.39 1.47
N ARG A 82 -3.36 11.92 1.92
CA ARG A 82 -4.46 11.11 2.43
C ARG A 82 -5.19 10.35 1.33
N LEU A 83 -5.48 11.02 0.21
CA LEU A 83 -6.13 10.36 -0.92
C LEU A 83 -5.20 9.32 -1.55
N ALA A 84 -3.91 9.65 -1.70
CA ALA A 84 -2.94 8.70 -2.22
C ALA A 84 -2.78 7.47 -1.31
N ALA A 85 -2.66 7.68 0.01
CA ALA A 85 -2.66 6.58 0.98
C ALA A 85 -3.91 5.69 0.88
N ALA A 86 -5.10 6.30 0.80
CA ALA A 86 -6.36 5.58 0.68
C ALA A 86 -6.43 4.75 -0.62
N ALA A 87 -6.02 5.34 -1.76
CA ALA A 87 -6.00 4.65 -3.05
C ALA A 87 -5.02 3.47 -3.04
N THR A 88 -3.79 3.67 -2.55
CA THR A 88 -2.76 2.63 -2.47
C THR A 88 -3.20 1.47 -1.57
N LEU A 89 -3.73 1.76 -0.37
CA LEU A 89 -4.19 0.72 0.55
C LEU A 89 -5.45 -0.01 0.05
N GLY A 90 -6.38 0.71 -0.61
CA GLY A 90 -7.54 0.09 -1.23
C GLY A 90 -7.15 -0.87 -2.35
N ALA A 91 -6.25 -0.45 -3.26
CA ALA A 91 -5.73 -1.30 -4.32
C ALA A 91 -5.00 -2.53 -3.76
N PHE A 92 -4.16 -2.34 -2.73
CA PHE A 92 -3.48 -3.44 -2.06
C PHE A 92 -4.47 -4.44 -1.45
N ARG A 93 -5.52 -3.95 -0.76
CA ARG A 93 -6.52 -4.80 -0.12
C ARG A 93 -7.26 -5.68 -1.14
N GLU A 94 -7.72 -5.10 -2.24
CA GLU A 94 -8.46 -5.86 -3.27
C GLU A 94 -7.53 -6.82 -4.04
N LEU A 95 -6.27 -6.43 -4.30
CA LEU A 95 -5.27 -7.32 -4.88
C LEU A 95 -5.03 -8.57 -4.00
N MET A 96 -4.86 -8.36 -2.68
CA MET A 96 -4.66 -9.45 -1.75
C MET A 96 -5.92 -10.30 -1.57
N ALA A 97 -7.11 -9.71 -1.63
CA ALA A 97 -8.38 -10.44 -1.58
C ALA A 97 -8.54 -11.38 -2.78
N GLU A 98 -8.22 -10.91 -3.98
CA GLU A 98 -8.20 -11.73 -5.19
C GLU A 98 -7.19 -12.87 -5.05
N ALA A 99 -5.94 -12.54 -4.70
CA ALA A 99 -4.84 -13.50 -4.63
C ALA A 99 -5.05 -14.61 -3.58
N LEU A 100 -5.72 -14.28 -2.47
CA LEU A 100 -5.97 -15.20 -1.35
C LEU A 100 -7.35 -15.88 -1.41
N SER A 101 -8.13 -15.64 -2.47
CA SER A 101 -9.45 -16.28 -2.65
C SER A 101 -9.35 -17.76 -3.05
N GLY A 102 -8.24 -18.17 -3.67
CA GLY A 102 -7.98 -19.55 -4.10
C GLY A 102 -7.20 -20.40 -3.08
N ASP A 103 -7.12 -21.70 -3.35
CA ASP A 103 -6.41 -22.66 -2.50
C ASP A 103 -4.89 -22.72 -2.79
N ALA A 104 -4.44 -22.28 -3.97
CA ALA A 104 -3.03 -22.26 -4.34
C ALA A 104 -2.24 -21.20 -3.56
N ASP A 105 -0.91 -21.37 -3.46
CA ASP A 105 -0.04 -20.31 -2.96
C ASP A 105 0.07 -19.19 -4.00
N PRO A 106 -0.20 -17.92 -3.64
CA PRO A 106 -0.17 -16.82 -4.59
C PRO A 106 1.27 -16.47 -5.01
N PRO A 107 1.48 -16.05 -6.27
CA PRO A 107 2.81 -15.69 -6.77
C PRO A 107 3.28 -14.35 -6.18
N ARG A 108 3.94 -14.41 -5.01
CA ARG A 108 4.36 -13.23 -4.23
C ARG A 108 5.14 -12.17 -5.03
N ALA A 109 6.03 -12.60 -5.92
CA ALA A 109 6.81 -11.69 -6.76
C ALA A 109 5.92 -10.91 -7.74
N GLU A 110 4.90 -11.55 -8.30
CA GLU A 110 3.94 -10.91 -9.19
C GLU A 110 3.05 -9.93 -8.42
N LEU A 111 2.59 -10.30 -7.22
CA LEU A 111 1.82 -9.39 -6.35
C LEU A 111 2.63 -8.14 -6.00
N LEU A 112 3.89 -8.30 -5.63
CA LEU A 112 4.79 -7.19 -5.31
C LEU A 112 5.00 -6.30 -6.55
N GLN A 113 5.25 -6.89 -7.71
CA GLN A 113 5.42 -6.15 -8.95
C GLN A 113 4.15 -5.38 -9.33
N ALA A 114 2.98 -6.01 -9.25
CA ALA A 114 1.70 -5.38 -9.56
C ALA A 114 1.44 -4.19 -8.64
N MET A 115 1.58 -4.37 -7.33
CA MET A 115 1.37 -3.31 -6.36
C MET A 115 2.40 -2.18 -6.50
N TRP A 116 3.66 -2.53 -6.74
CA TRP A 116 4.71 -1.54 -6.95
C TRP A 116 4.43 -0.65 -8.16
N ARG A 117 3.96 -1.22 -9.28
CA ARG A 117 3.60 -0.45 -10.48
C ARG A 117 2.46 0.54 -10.21
N ILE A 118 1.43 0.11 -9.48
CA ILE A 118 0.32 0.99 -9.09
C ILE A 118 0.80 2.12 -8.18
N GLY A 119 1.55 1.79 -7.11
CA GLY A 119 2.03 2.78 -6.14
C GLY A 119 3.00 3.79 -6.75
N SER A 120 4.01 3.32 -7.50
CA SER A 120 4.99 4.17 -8.16
C SER A 120 4.37 5.06 -9.24
N SER A 121 3.40 4.56 -10.01
CA SER A 121 2.68 5.39 -11.00
C SER A 121 1.86 6.49 -10.35
N LEU A 122 1.39 6.31 -9.12
CA LEU A 122 0.62 7.33 -8.41
C LEU A 122 1.52 8.33 -7.69
N LEU A 123 2.62 7.85 -7.10
CA LEU A 123 3.41 8.62 -6.12
C LEU A 123 4.70 9.19 -6.70
N LEU A 124 5.28 8.53 -7.70
CA LEU A 124 6.56 8.92 -8.31
C LEU A 124 6.37 9.58 -9.69
N HIS A 125 5.14 9.76 -10.14
CA HIS A 125 4.87 10.51 -11.36
C HIS A 125 5.01 12.00 -11.05
N SER A 126 6.03 12.61 -11.63
CA SER A 126 6.07 14.06 -11.77
C SER A 126 5.07 14.43 -12.87
N PRO A 127 4.14 15.38 -12.68
CA PRO A 127 3.38 15.89 -13.81
C PRO A 127 4.40 16.41 -14.81
N ALA A 128 4.50 15.73 -15.95
CA ALA A 128 5.30 16.22 -17.06
C ALA A 128 4.89 17.67 -17.29
N SER A 129 5.88 18.55 -17.35
CA SER A 129 5.74 19.95 -17.71
C SER A 129 4.87 20.08 -18.97
N ASP A 130 3.57 20.29 -18.78
CA ASP A 130 2.63 20.77 -19.80
C ASP A 130 2.96 22.24 -20.04
N SER A 131 4.14 22.48 -20.58
CA SER A 131 4.55 23.78 -21.10
C SER A 131 4.90 23.61 -22.57
N SER A 132 3.94 24.00 -23.39
CA SER A 132 4.12 24.53 -24.74
C SER A 132 4.59 23.55 -25.82
N SER A 133 3.61 23.03 -26.56
CA SER A 133 3.71 23.08 -28.03
C SER A 133 2.39 23.58 -28.62
N SER A 134 2.12 24.87 -28.37
CA SER A 134 1.39 25.69 -29.34
C SER A 134 2.43 26.52 -30.08
N ARG A 135 2.88 26.02 -31.23
CA ARG A 135 3.37 26.85 -32.33
C ARG A 135 3.40 26.06 -33.62
#